data_AF-A0A3Q0J178-F1
#
_entry.id   AF-A0A3Q0J178-F1
#
_cell.length_a   1.000
_cell.length_b   1.000
_cell.length_c   1.000
_cell.angle_alpha   90.00
_cell.angle_beta   90.00
_cell.angle_gamma   90.00
#
_symmetry.space_group_name_H-M   'P 1'
#
loop_
_entity.id
_entity.type
_entity.pdbx_description
1 polymer ?
#
loop_
_entity_poly.entity_id
_entity_poly.type
_entity_poly.pdbx_seq_one_letter_code
_entity_poly.pdbx_strand_id
1 'polypeptide(L)'
;MNNNGIQTSVDYAVKYGEPICTMNKTFFVDIRSNEKYLSYSNGSIRADGMYRDIDHYCIDLYYFPAKDIHHYVPVMCSADATGLPSNDSPSKYKFITFLLIFSNVFAFTTLIVYAILPDLHKKINGKCLMCYFTCVCLLCFTVTVVRIETSLQKSNKSLCFTMGLVTNFSVLATCTWLNVICFDMWNKFR
;
A
#
# COMPACT_ATOMS: atom_id res chain seq x y z
N MET A 1 -13.57 33.44 -48.29
CA MET A 1 -14.57 32.77 -47.43
C MET A 1 -14.52 31.29 -47.73
N ASN A 2 -13.97 30.46 -46.84
CA ASN A 2 -14.18 29.01 -46.88
C ASN A 2 -13.92 28.44 -45.47
N ASN A 3 -14.97 28.34 -44.67
CA ASN A 3 -14.96 27.69 -43.37
C ASN A 3 -15.53 26.28 -43.54
N ASN A 4 -14.64 25.28 -43.68
CA ASN A 4 -15.01 23.88 -43.51
C ASN A 4 -14.66 23.46 -42.08
N GLY A 5 -15.37 24.04 -41.11
CA GLY A 5 -15.41 23.50 -39.75
C GLY A 5 -16.40 22.34 -39.74
N ILE A 6 -15.92 21.12 -39.96
CA ILE A 6 -16.70 19.92 -39.61
C ILE A 6 -16.69 19.87 -38.08
N GLN A 7 -17.63 20.59 -37.48
CA GLN A 7 -17.92 20.51 -36.06
C GLN A 7 -18.76 19.24 -35.89
N THR A 8 -18.09 18.09 -35.75
CA THR A 8 -18.76 16.85 -35.32
C THR A 8 -19.21 17.06 -33.88
N SER A 9 -20.47 17.43 -33.67
CA SER A 9 -21.13 17.40 -32.37
C SER A 9 -21.27 15.93 -31.97
N VAL A 10 -20.25 15.38 -31.33
CA VAL A 10 -20.35 14.07 -30.70
C VAL A 10 -21.07 14.29 -29.38
N ASP A 11 -22.35 13.94 -29.32
CA ASP A 11 -23.09 13.86 -28.06
C ASP A 11 -22.43 12.80 -27.18
N TYR A 12 -21.73 13.24 -26.14
CA TYR A 12 -21.13 12.35 -25.15
C TYR A 12 -22.00 12.34 -23.90
N ALA A 13 -22.31 11.14 -23.39
CA ALA A 13 -22.99 10.96 -22.12
C ALA A 13 -21.98 10.45 -21.10
N VAL A 14 -21.87 11.14 -19.96
CA VAL A 14 -21.02 10.68 -18.86
C VAL A 14 -21.85 9.76 -17.97
N LYS A 15 -21.44 8.49 -17.88
CA LYS A 15 -22.02 7.51 -16.95
C LYS A 15 -21.18 7.49 -15.68
N TYR A 16 -21.76 7.95 -14.58
CA TYR A 16 -21.14 7.86 -13.26
C TYR A 16 -21.44 6.49 -12.65
N GLY A 17 -20.43 5.85 -12.08
CA GLY A 17 -20.57 4.56 -11.41
C GLY A 17 -19.24 3.84 -11.24
N GLU A 18 -19.24 2.82 -10.38
CA GLU A 18 -18.14 1.87 -10.30
C GLU A 18 -18.29 0.82 -11.42
N PRO A 19 -17.17 0.27 -11.93
CA PRO A 19 -17.23 -0.77 -12.96
C PRO A 19 -17.87 -2.03 -12.39
N ILE A 20 -18.68 -2.71 -13.20
CA ILE A 20 -19.36 -3.94 -12.80
C ILE A 20 -18.34 -5.06 -12.77
N CYS A 21 -17.87 -5.40 -11.57
CA CYS A 21 -16.89 -6.46 -11.36
C CYS A 21 -17.56 -7.71 -10.77
N THR A 22 -17.40 -8.85 -11.43
CA THR A 22 -17.82 -10.17 -10.89
C THR A 22 -17.14 -10.50 -9.55
N MET A 23 -15.98 -9.89 -9.28
CA MET A 23 -15.13 -10.16 -8.11
C MET A 23 -14.90 -8.96 -7.16
N ASN A 24 -15.69 -7.88 -7.24
CA ASN A 24 -15.55 -6.67 -6.38
C ASN A 24 -14.10 -6.13 -6.27
N LYS A 25 -13.32 -6.19 -7.36
CA LYS A 25 -11.93 -5.76 -7.36
C LYS A 25 -11.64 -4.88 -8.55
N THR A 26 -11.30 -3.65 -8.25
CA THR A 26 -10.81 -2.68 -9.20
C THR A 26 -9.30 -2.50 -9.02
N PHE A 27 -8.59 -2.30 -10.13
CA PHE A 27 -7.18 -1.95 -10.11
C PHE A 27 -6.92 -0.84 -11.13
N PHE A 28 -5.91 -0.01 -10.85
CA PHE A 28 -5.46 1.04 -11.75
C PHE A 28 -4.49 0.46 -12.77
N VAL A 29 -4.75 0.62 -14.06
CA VAL A 29 -3.77 0.21 -15.07
C VAL A 29 -2.57 1.17 -14.99
N ASP A 30 -1.37 0.63 -14.75
CA ASP A 30 -0.13 1.41 -14.65
C ASP A 30 0.23 1.98 -16.04
N ILE A 31 0.10 3.32 -16.20
CA ILE A 31 0.46 4.05 -17.43
C ILE A 31 1.97 3.97 -17.75
N ARG A 32 2.76 3.29 -16.91
CA ARG A 32 4.18 3.08 -17.18
C ARG A 32 4.43 2.01 -18.24
N SER A 33 3.46 1.15 -18.56
CA SER A 33 3.49 0.38 -19.81
C SER A 33 3.23 1.36 -20.95
N ASN A 34 4.05 1.37 -22.00
CA ASN A 34 3.88 2.16 -23.22
C ASN A 34 2.60 1.82 -24.02
N GLU A 35 1.66 1.12 -23.38
CA GLU A 35 0.38 0.72 -23.93
C GLU A 35 -0.56 1.91 -23.96
N LYS A 36 -0.68 2.49 -25.15
CA LYS A 36 -1.71 3.45 -25.48
C LYS A 36 -3.05 2.73 -25.44
N TYR A 37 -3.94 3.14 -24.54
CA TYR A 37 -5.33 2.71 -24.60
C TYR A 37 -5.98 3.36 -25.83
N LEU A 38 -6.59 2.54 -26.68
CA LEU A 38 -7.34 3.04 -27.83
C LEU A 38 -8.80 3.21 -27.41
N SER A 39 -9.28 4.45 -27.40
CA SER A 39 -10.68 4.77 -27.17
C SER A 39 -11.42 4.72 -28.51
N TYR A 40 -12.47 3.91 -28.57
CA TYR A 40 -13.34 3.80 -29.74
C TYR A 40 -14.54 4.75 -29.60
N SER A 41 -15.15 5.11 -30.73
CA SER A 41 -16.32 6.03 -30.77
C SER A 41 -17.55 5.50 -30.02
N ASN A 42 -17.61 4.20 -29.73
CA ASN A 42 -18.65 3.57 -28.91
C ASN A 42 -18.38 3.66 -27.40
N GLY A 43 -17.32 4.35 -26.97
CA GLY A 43 -16.93 4.45 -25.57
C GLY A 43 -16.28 3.18 -25.01
N SER A 44 -15.91 2.20 -25.84
CA SER A 44 -15.09 1.06 -25.41
C SER A 44 -13.62 1.43 -25.41
N ILE A 45 -12.84 0.73 -24.58
CA ILE A 45 -11.39 0.88 -24.54
C ILE A 45 -10.70 -0.45 -24.80
N ARG A 46 -9.58 -0.38 -25.51
CA ARG A 46 -8.64 -1.49 -25.62
C ARG A 46 -7.43 -1.22 -24.74
N ALA A 47 -7.25 -2.04 -23.71
CA ALA A 47 -6.08 -2.02 -22.83
C ALA A 47 -5.50 -3.43 -22.76
N ASP A 48 -4.16 -3.54 -22.80
CA ASP A 48 -3.45 -4.83 -22.76
C ASP A 48 -3.99 -5.85 -23.79
N GLY A 49 -4.24 -5.37 -25.02
CA GLY A 49 -4.78 -6.19 -26.11
C GLY A 49 -6.24 -6.61 -25.99
N MET A 50 -6.88 -6.45 -24.81
CA MET A 50 -8.26 -6.86 -24.54
C MET A 50 -9.28 -5.75 -24.77
N TYR A 51 -10.41 -6.11 -25.36
CA TYR A 51 -11.56 -5.24 -25.57
C TYR A 51 -12.42 -5.20 -24.29
N ARG A 52 -12.69 -4.00 -23.78
CA ARG A 52 -13.54 -3.77 -22.60
C ARG A 52 -14.64 -2.77 -22.93
N ASP A 53 -15.87 -3.16 -22.60
CA ASP A 53 -17.05 -2.33 -22.78
C ASP A 53 -17.19 -1.30 -21.64
N ILE A 54 -18.01 -0.28 -21.85
CA ILE A 54 -18.18 0.88 -20.96
C ILE A 54 -18.57 0.51 -19.52
N ASP A 55 -19.23 -0.62 -19.32
CA ASP A 55 -19.66 -1.09 -18.00
C ASP A 55 -18.54 -1.77 -17.18
N HIS A 56 -17.40 -2.08 -17.82
CA HIS A 56 -16.32 -2.87 -17.23
C HIS A 56 -15.07 -2.04 -16.88
N TYR A 57 -15.13 -0.73 -17.07
CA TYR A 57 -14.08 0.20 -16.67
C TYR A 57 -14.68 1.54 -16.24
N CYS A 58 -13.99 2.28 -15.38
CA CYS A 58 -14.26 3.69 -15.15
C CYS A 58 -12.98 4.50 -15.34
N ILE A 59 -13.09 5.83 -15.50
CA ILE A 59 -11.93 6.71 -15.61
C ILE A 59 -11.85 7.53 -14.32
N ASP A 60 -10.68 7.51 -13.68
CA ASP A 60 -10.43 8.27 -12.45
C ASP A 60 -9.14 9.09 -12.57
N LEU A 61 -9.01 10.11 -11.74
CA LEU A 61 -7.86 11.00 -11.73
C LEU A 61 -6.79 10.45 -10.77
N TYR A 62 -5.64 10.04 -11.31
CA TYR A 62 -4.51 9.56 -10.50
C TYR A 62 -3.38 10.58 -10.45
N TYR A 63 -2.82 10.77 -9.25
CA TYR A 63 -1.70 11.68 -9.00
C TYR A 63 -0.36 10.94 -9.10
N PHE A 64 0.50 11.37 -10.03
CA PHE A 64 1.84 10.80 -10.21
C PHE A 64 2.89 11.63 -9.45
N PRO A 65 3.35 11.20 -8.26
CA PRO A 65 4.25 12.00 -7.42
C PRO A 65 5.63 12.23 -8.04
N ALA A 66 6.04 11.39 -8.99
CA ALA A 66 7.34 11.52 -9.67
C ALA A 66 7.37 12.64 -10.72
N LYS A 67 6.21 13.08 -11.22
CA LYS A 67 6.11 14.12 -12.27
C LYS A 67 5.27 15.32 -11.84
N ASP A 68 4.64 15.26 -10.66
CA ASP A 68 3.73 16.29 -10.14
C ASP A 68 2.58 16.61 -11.11
N ILE A 69 1.99 15.56 -11.70
CA ILE A 69 0.92 15.69 -12.70
C ILE A 69 -0.24 14.75 -12.33
N HIS A 70 -1.46 15.26 -12.52
CA HIS A 70 -2.69 14.47 -12.50
C HIS A 70 -3.00 13.94 -13.90
N HIS A 71 -3.15 12.62 -14.03
CA HIS A 71 -3.53 11.97 -15.29
C HIS A 71 -4.81 11.15 -15.08
N TYR A 72 -5.68 11.18 -16.09
CA TYR A 72 -6.84 10.30 -16.15
C TYR A 72 -6.38 8.88 -16.46
N VAL A 73 -6.73 7.94 -15.59
CA VAL A 73 -6.42 6.52 -15.70
C VAL A 73 -7.69 5.69 -15.77
N PRO A 74 -7.75 4.68 -16.64
CA PRO A 74 -8.82 3.71 -16.58
C PRO A 74 -8.61 2.77 -15.39
N VAL A 75 -9.65 2.64 -14.59
CA VAL A 75 -9.79 1.69 -13.49
C VAL A 75 -10.62 0.52 -14.01
N MET A 76 -10.07 -0.69 -13.95
CA MET A 76 -10.71 -1.88 -14.50
C MET A 76 -10.88 -2.96 -13.44
N CYS A 77 -11.80 -3.88 -13.71
CA CYS A 77 -11.92 -5.10 -12.93
C CYS A 77 -10.73 -6.04 -13.20
N SER A 78 -10.14 -6.61 -12.14
CA SER A 78 -9.12 -7.64 -12.29
C SER A 78 -9.74 -8.84 -13.02
N ALA A 79 -9.28 -9.13 -14.24
CA ALA A 79 -9.51 -10.43 -14.84
C ALA A 79 -8.74 -11.48 -14.03
N ASP A 80 -9.28 -12.68 -13.93
CA ASP A 80 -8.67 -13.79 -13.21
C ASP A 80 -7.18 -13.96 -13.53
N ALA A 81 -6.37 -14.02 -12.48
CA ALA A 81 -5.17 -14.87 -12.36
C ALA A 81 -4.10 -14.92 -13.48
N THR A 82 -4.04 -14.00 -14.44
CA THR A 82 -2.87 -13.85 -15.32
C THR A 82 -2.26 -12.47 -15.09
N GLY A 83 -1.15 -12.48 -14.36
CA GLY A 83 -0.58 -11.31 -13.70
C GLY A 83 -0.37 -10.12 -14.61
N LEU A 84 -1.13 -9.05 -14.36
CA LEU A 84 -0.61 -7.72 -14.61
C LEU A 84 0.55 -7.50 -13.62
N PRO A 85 1.77 -7.26 -14.11
CA PRO A 85 2.86 -6.84 -13.26
C PRO A 85 2.56 -5.41 -12.85
N SER A 86 2.16 -5.20 -11.59
CA SER A 86 2.68 -4.00 -10.94
C SER A 86 4.19 -4.03 -11.15
N ASN A 87 4.78 -2.99 -11.74
CA ASN A 87 6.24 -2.88 -11.90
C ASN A 87 7.01 -2.94 -10.55
N ASP A 88 6.30 -3.05 -9.43
CA ASP A 88 6.78 -3.74 -8.25
C ASP A 88 6.98 -5.22 -8.55
N SER A 89 8.18 -5.52 -9.07
CA SER A 89 8.68 -6.87 -9.28
C SER A 89 8.18 -7.79 -8.17
N PRO A 90 7.49 -8.91 -8.49
CA PRO A 90 6.86 -9.77 -7.49
C PRO A 90 7.85 -10.33 -6.44
N SER A 91 9.16 -10.21 -6.70
CA SER A 91 10.23 -10.45 -5.75
C SER A 91 10.31 -9.44 -4.60
N LYS A 92 10.08 -8.14 -4.86
CA LYS A 92 10.21 -7.07 -3.86
C LYS A 92 9.17 -7.19 -2.75
N TYR A 93 7.90 -7.44 -3.07
CA TYR A 93 6.88 -7.57 -2.04
C TYR A 93 7.11 -8.80 -1.14
N LYS A 94 7.53 -9.93 -1.74
CA LYS A 94 7.88 -11.15 -1.00
C LYS A 94 9.08 -10.92 -0.10
N PHE A 95 10.11 -10.26 -0.63
CA PHE A 95 11.32 -9.93 0.11
C PHE A 95 11.03 -9.01 1.31
N ILE A 96 10.27 -7.93 1.10
CA ILE A 96 9.87 -7.02 2.19
C ILE A 96 9.05 -7.76 3.26
N THR A 97 8.13 -8.63 2.84
CA THR A 97 7.33 -9.44 3.77
C THR A 97 8.21 -10.38 4.58
N PHE A 98 9.18 -11.05 3.95
CA PHE A 98 10.14 -11.91 4.61
C PHE A 98 11.00 -11.14 5.63
N LEU A 99 11.53 -9.98 5.24
CA LEU A 99 12.30 -9.11 6.14
C LEU A 99 11.48 -8.66 7.37
N LEU A 100 10.20 -8.34 7.18
CA LEU A 100 9.31 -7.97 8.28
C LEU A 100 9.08 -9.13 9.26
N ILE A 101 8.85 -10.34 8.76
CA ILE A 101 8.69 -11.54 9.59
C ILE A 101 9.99 -11.81 10.35
N PHE A 102 11.14 -11.76 9.67
CA PHE A 102 12.44 -11.97 10.28
C PHE A 102 12.73 -10.93 11.39
N SER A 103 12.43 -9.65 11.13
CA SER A 103 12.54 -8.58 12.12
C SER A 103 11.65 -8.85 13.34
N ASN A 104 10.44 -9.37 13.13
CA ASN A 104 9.53 -9.68 14.23
C ASN A 104 10.06 -10.80 15.14
N VAL A 105 10.58 -11.88 14.53
CA VAL A 105 11.19 -13.00 15.27
C VAL A 105 12.40 -12.53 16.06
N PHE A 106 13.25 -11.70 15.45
CA PHE A 106 14.41 -11.15 16.11
C PHE A 106 14.02 -10.27 17.31
N ALA A 107 13.04 -9.37 17.13
CA ALA A 107 12.51 -8.51 18.18
C ALA A 107 11.91 -9.31 19.36
N PHE A 108 11.16 -10.37 19.05
CA PHE A 108 10.59 -11.26 20.07
C PHE A 108 11.66 -12.04 20.82
N THR A 109 12.69 -12.52 20.11
CA THR A 109 13.84 -13.19 20.72
C THR A 109 14.59 -12.23 21.65
N THR A 110 14.74 -10.96 21.26
CA THR A 110 15.34 -9.94 22.12
C THR A 110 14.49 -9.72 23.37
N LEU A 111 13.16 -9.61 23.25
CA LEU A 111 12.27 -9.53 24.43
C LEU A 111 12.44 -10.72 25.38
N ILE A 112 12.51 -11.94 24.84
CA ILE A 112 12.69 -13.15 25.66
C ILE A 112 14.05 -13.12 26.38
N VAL A 113 15.14 -12.83 25.67
CA VAL A 113 16.47 -12.75 26.27
C VAL A 113 16.51 -11.69 27.37
N TYR A 114 15.90 -10.52 27.14
CA TYR A 114 15.79 -9.46 28.13
C TYR A 114 14.87 -9.82 29.31
N ALA A 115 13.86 -10.67 29.12
CA ALA A 115 13.03 -11.19 30.20
C ALA A 115 13.75 -12.24 31.06
N ILE A 116 14.60 -13.08 30.45
CA ILE A 116 15.32 -14.18 31.11
C ILE A 116 16.58 -13.69 31.84
N LEU A 117 17.22 -12.60 31.39
CA LEU A 117 18.36 -11.99 32.08
C LEU A 117 17.91 -10.79 32.95
N PRO A 118 17.46 -11.01 34.20
CA PRO A 118 17.05 -9.94 35.11
C PRO A 118 18.17 -8.97 35.48
N ASP A 119 19.44 -9.37 35.29
CA ASP A 119 20.60 -8.51 35.57
C ASP A 119 20.74 -7.34 34.57
N LEU A 120 20.17 -7.43 33.37
CA LEU A 120 20.16 -6.31 32.41
C LEU A 120 19.03 -5.29 32.69
N HIS A 121 17.96 -5.69 33.38
CA HIS A 121 16.80 -4.81 33.69
C HIS A 121 16.86 -4.06 35.01
N LYS A 122 17.78 -4.40 35.90
CA LYS A 122 17.98 -3.65 37.15
C LYS A 122 18.37 -2.19 36.92
N LYS A 123 18.92 -1.84 35.74
CA LYS A 123 19.21 -0.46 35.34
C LYS A 123 18.03 0.10 34.55
N ILE A 124 17.70 1.38 34.77
CA ILE A 124 16.65 2.15 34.06
C ILE A 124 16.66 1.91 32.53
N ASN A 125 17.85 1.72 31.97
CA ASN A 125 18.12 1.26 30.61
C ASN A 125 17.22 0.11 30.14
N GLY A 126 17.07 -0.93 30.96
CA GLY A 126 16.37 -2.15 30.58
C GLY A 126 14.88 -1.94 30.41
N LYS A 127 14.27 -1.10 31.25
CA LYS A 127 12.83 -0.81 31.17
C LYS A 127 12.46 -0.02 29.91
N CYS A 128 13.25 0.98 29.54
CA CYS A 128 13.04 1.76 28.31
C CYS A 128 13.18 0.86 27.07
N LEU A 129 14.12 -0.08 27.14
CA LEU A 129 14.43 -1.00 26.07
C LEU A 129 13.32 -2.07 25.90
N MET A 130 12.68 -2.54 26.98
CA MET A 130 11.46 -3.37 26.89
C MET A 130 10.30 -2.63 26.24
N CYS A 131 10.06 -1.37 26.61
CA CYS A 131 9.03 -0.56 25.99
C CYS A 131 9.30 -0.32 24.49
N TYR A 132 10.56 -0.13 24.11
CA TYR A 132 10.96 -0.05 22.71
C TYR A 132 10.63 -1.35 21.95
N PHE A 133 11.10 -2.52 22.42
CA PHE A 133 10.87 -3.77 21.70
C PHE A 133 9.40 -4.18 21.66
N THR A 134 8.62 -3.89 22.70
CA THR A 134 7.17 -4.14 22.68
C THR A 134 6.46 -3.29 21.62
N CYS A 135 6.83 -2.01 21.45
CA CYS A 135 6.30 -1.17 20.38
C CYS A 135 6.69 -1.69 18.98
N VAL A 136 7.93 -2.17 18.82
CA VAL A 136 8.41 -2.78 17.57
C VAL A 136 7.64 -4.07 17.25
N CYS A 137 7.42 -4.94 18.23
CA CYS A 137 6.62 -6.16 18.04
C CYS A 137 5.18 -5.85 17.63
N LEU A 138 4.54 -4.87 18.27
CA LEU A 138 3.20 -4.42 17.91
C LEU A 138 3.16 -3.88 16.47
N LEU A 139 4.14 -3.04 16.10
CA LEU A 139 4.28 -2.51 14.75
C LEU A 139 4.43 -3.62 13.71
N CYS A 140 5.35 -4.57 13.93
CA CYS A 140 5.55 -5.68 13.02
C CYS A 140 4.28 -6.53 12.89
N PHE A 141 3.60 -6.81 14.01
CA PHE A 141 2.37 -7.59 14.01
C PHE A 141 1.26 -6.93 13.18
N THR A 142 0.97 -5.65 13.41
CA THR A 142 -0.10 -4.96 12.66
C THR A 142 0.20 -4.91 11.17
N VAL A 143 1.46 -4.67 10.78
CA VAL A 143 1.88 -4.68 9.38
C VAL A 143 1.71 -6.07 8.78
N THR A 144 2.12 -7.13 9.47
CA THR A 144 1.95 -8.51 8.99
C THR A 144 0.47 -8.85 8.79
N VAL A 145 -0.40 -8.49 9.74
CA VAL A 145 -1.86 -8.72 9.62
C VAL A 145 -2.44 -7.99 8.41
N VAL A 146 -2.08 -6.71 8.21
CA VAL A 146 -2.54 -5.93 7.05
C VAL A 146 -2.06 -6.56 5.73
N ARG A 147 -0.82 -7.06 5.67
CA ARG A 147 -0.29 -7.73 4.48
C ARG A 147 -1.04 -9.04 4.19
N ILE A 148 -1.37 -9.82 5.23
CA ILE A 148 -2.12 -11.07 5.09
C ILE A 148 -3.55 -10.80 4.63
N GLU A 149 -4.27 -9.87 5.26
CA GLU A 149 -5.64 -9.50 4.85
C GLU A 149 -5.68 -9.02 3.39
N THR A 150 -4.67 -8.23 2.99
CA THR A 150 -4.50 -7.78 1.59
C THR A 150 -4.27 -8.98 0.65
N SER A 151 -3.46 -9.96 1.06
CA SER A 151 -3.20 -11.17 0.26
C SER A 151 -4.39 -12.13 0.17
N LEU A 152 -5.20 -12.23 1.23
CA LEU A 152 -6.41 -13.05 1.29
C LEU A 152 -7.63 -12.35 0.69
N GLN A 153 -7.48 -11.12 0.19
CA GLN A 153 -8.55 -10.30 -0.37
C GLN A 153 -9.77 -10.14 0.56
N LYS A 154 -9.52 -10.18 1.87
CA LYS A 154 -10.53 -9.93 2.89
C LYS A 154 -10.34 -8.50 3.36
N SER A 155 -11.23 -7.60 2.93
CA SER A 155 -11.14 -6.18 3.28
C SER A 155 -12.24 -5.81 4.26
N ASN A 156 -11.94 -5.96 5.55
CA ASN A 156 -12.76 -5.37 6.62
C ASN A 156 -12.33 -3.91 6.82
N LYS A 157 -13.12 -2.94 6.33
CA LYS A 157 -12.83 -1.50 6.43
C LYS A 157 -12.48 -1.06 7.86
N SER A 158 -13.20 -1.57 8.87
CA SER A 158 -12.96 -1.27 10.29
C SER A 158 -11.62 -1.79 10.80
N LEU A 159 -11.22 -3.01 10.40
CA LEU A 159 -9.93 -3.58 10.78
C LEU A 159 -8.78 -2.83 10.10
N CYS A 160 -8.92 -2.49 8.83
CA CYS A 160 -7.91 -1.72 8.09
C CYS A 160 -7.65 -0.35 8.74
N PHE A 161 -8.71 0.38 9.07
CA PHE A 161 -8.60 1.68 9.73
C PHE A 161 -7.93 1.57 11.12
N THR A 162 -8.42 0.63 11.94
CA THR A 162 -7.87 0.38 13.29
C THR A 162 -6.39 -0.01 13.23
N MET A 163 -6.03 -0.95 12.36
CA MET A 163 -4.64 -1.39 12.18
C MET A 163 -3.75 -0.26 11.67
N GLY A 164 -4.26 0.61 10.79
CA GLY A 164 -3.56 1.81 10.33
C GLY A 164 -3.24 2.75 11.50
N LEU A 165 -4.21 3.02 12.37
CA LEU A 165 -4.00 3.86 13.56
C LEU A 165 -2.98 3.26 14.52
N VAL A 166 -3.10 1.96 14.84
CA VAL A 166 -2.18 1.27 15.76
C VAL A 166 -0.75 1.24 15.20
N THR A 167 -0.61 1.04 13.88
CA THR A 167 0.69 1.07 13.20
C THR A 167 1.33 2.45 13.33
N ASN A 168 0.59 3.52 13.04
CA ASN A 168 1.09 4.89 13.17
C ASN A 168 1.52 5.22 14.60
N PHE A 169 0.68 4.87 15.59
CA PHE A 169 1.00 5.04 16.99
C PHE A 169 2.29 4.29 17.39
N SER A 170 2.44 3.04 16.94
CA SER A 170 3.59 2.20 17.27
C SER A 170 4.90 2.73 16.67
N VAL A 171 4.86 3.31 15.45
CA VAL A 171 6.02 3.99 14.85
C VAL A 171 6.46 5.18 15.70
N LEU A 172 5.52 6.05 16.07
CA LEU A 172 5.81 7.23 16.89
C LEU A 172 6.36 6.82 18.25
N ALA A 173 5.75 5.83 18.90
CA ALA A 173 6.23 5.29 20.16
C ALA A 173 7.67 4.74 20.04
N THR A 174 7.95 3.97 18.99
CA THR A 174 9.30 3.43 18.72
C THR A 174 10.35 4.54 18.60
N CYS A 175 10.05 5.61 17.84
CA CYS A 175 10.93 6.78 17.72
C CYS A 175 11.15 7.48 19.07
N THR A 176 10.10 7.66 19.87
CA THR A 176 10.24 8.28 21.20
C THR A 176 11.11 7.45 22.15
N TRP A 177 10.93 6.14 22.19
CA TRP A 177 11.75 5.26 23.04
C TRP A 177 13.20 5.19 22.58
N LEU A 178 13.45 5.23 21.25
CA LEU A 178 14.81 5.33 20.72
C LEU A 178 15.49 6.61 21.20
N ASN A 179 14.79 7.75 21.15
CA ASN A 179 15.31 9.03 21.66
C ASN A 179 15.64 8.97 23.15
N VAL A 180 14.78 8.34 23.97
CA VAL A 180 15.02 8.14 25.41
C VAL A 180 16.26 7.27 25.65
N ILE A 181 16.43 6.19 24.88
CA ILE A 181 17.62 5.32 24.98
C ILE A 181 18.89 6.08 24.59
N CYS A 182 18.86 6.87 23.51
CA CYS A 182 19.99 7.70 23.09
C CYS A 182 20.38 8.72 24.17
N PHE A 183 19.40 9.37 24.78
CA PHE A 183 19.64 10.32 25.88
C PHE A 183 20.23 9.62 27.12
N ASP A 184 19.71 8.45 27.49
CA ASP A 184 20.23 7.66 28.60
C ASP A 184 21.68 7.19 28.36
N MET A 185 22.04 6.84 27.13
CA MET A 185 23.44 6.55 26.77
C MET A 185 24.33 7.79 26.84
N TRP A 186 23.87 8.93 26.31
CA TRP A 186 24.61 10.19 26.35
C TRP A 186 24.93 10.63 27.78
N ASN A 187 23.96 10.51 28.68
CA ASN A 187 24.12 10.90 30.07
C ASN A 187 25.14 10.02 30.83
N LYS A 188 25.53 8.85 30.30
CA LYS A 188 26.59 8.01 30.89
C LYS A 188 28.00 8.44 30.52
N PHE A 189 28.15 9.26 29.47
CA PHE A 189 29.44 9.80 29.04
C PHE A 189 29.74 11.18 29.63
N ARG A 190 28.74 11.85 30.21
CA ARG A 190 28.89 13.13 30.92
C ARG A 190 29.14 12.92 32.40
#